data_AF-A0A6P0R3Y0-F1
#
_entry.id   AF-A0A6P0R3Y0-F1
#
_cell.length_a   1.000
_cell.length_b   1.000
_cell.length_c   1.000
_cell.angle_alpha   90.00
_cell.angle_beta   90.00
_cell.angle_gamma   90.00
#
_symmetry.space_group_name_H-M   'P 1'
#
loop_
_entity.id
_entity.type
_entity.pdbx_description
1 polymer ?
#
loop_
_entity_poly.entity_id
_entity_poly.type
_entity_poly.pdbx_seq_one_letter_code
_entity_poly.pdbx_strand_id
1 'polypeptide(L)' 'MNIEKAIIKEYADKPIKEIVDAPVWAIKGISQSDAVLLEQAFGVKTVGDFANLKYFKWAQAIVSLSEVEV' A
#
# COMPACT_ATOMS: atom_id res chain seq x y z
N MET A 1 -8.92 3.80 -11.08
CA MET A 1 -7.70 4.35 -10.43
C MET A 1 -6.73 4.77 -11.52
N ASN A 2 -6.08 5.93 -11.42
CA ASN A 2 -4.98 6.32 -12.31
C ASN A 2 -3.64 6.07 -11.59
N ILE A 3 -2.82 5.19 -12.14
CA ILE A 3 -1.57 4.73 -11.51
C ILE A 3 -0.54 5.85 -11.39
N GLU A 4 -0.47 6.77 -12.36
CA GLU A 4 0.44 7.92 -12.33
C GLU A 4 0.13 8.89 -11.18
N LYS A 5 -1.12 8.88 -10.70
CA LYS A 5 -1.52 9.67 -9.53
C LYS A 5 -1.18 8.99 -8.21
N ALA A 6 -1.05 7.67 -8.21
CA ALA A 6 -0.80 6.87 -7.01
C ALA A 6 0.69 6.54 -6.80
N ILE A 7 1.47 6.44 -7.88
CA ILE A 7 2.87 6.00 -7.86
C ILE A 7 3.81 7.17 -8.20
N ILE A 8 4.97 7.21 -7.54
CA ILE A 8 6.01 8.22 -7.81
C ILE A 8 6.58 8.05 -9.22
N LYS A 9 7.13 9.13 -9.78
CA LYS A 9 7.61 9.16 -11.18
C LYS A 9 8.64 8.07 -11.49
N GLU A 10 9.49 7.73 -10.54
CA GLU A 10 10.55 6.69 -10.70
C GLU A 10 10.00 5.29 -11.02
N TYR A 11 8.76 4.99 -10.60
CA TYR A 11 8.13 3.68 -10.82
C TYR A 11 6.90 3.75 -11.73
N ALA A 12 6.50 4.95 -12.18
CA ALA A 12 5.28 5.15 -12.95
C ALA A 12 5.31 4.48 -14.33
N ASP A 13 6.49 4.43 -14.96
CA ASP A 13 6.68 3.83 -16.30
C ASP A 13 7.03 2.33 -16.24
N LYS A 14 7.10 1.74 -15.05
CA LYS A 14 7.45 0.31 -14.89
C LYS A 14 6.23 -0.59 -15.12
N PRO A 15 6.44 -1.85 -15.54
CA PRO A 15 5.38 -2.84 -15.58
C PRO A 15 4.68 -2.99 -14.24
N ILE A 16 3.35 -3.14 -14.22
CA ILE A 16 2.56 -3.25 -12.99
C ILE A 16 3.08 -4.35 -12.06
N LYS A 17 3.56 -5.46 -12.63
CA LYS A 17 4.14 -6.56 -11.86
C LYS A 17 5.38 -6.11 -11.07
N GLU A 18 6.23 -5.26 -11.64
CA GLU A 18 7.38 -4.69 -10.94
C GLU A 18 6.97 -3.66 -9.89
N ILE A 19 5.84 -2.96 -10.09
CA ILE A 19 5.30 -2.03 -9.09
C ILE A 19 4.83 -2.80 -7.85
N VAL A 20 4.31 -4.02 -7.99
CA VAL A 20 3.93 -4.87 -6.84
C VAL A 20 5.14 -5.20 -5.98
N ASP A 21 6.28 -5.49 -6.60
CA ASP A 21 7.53 -5.82 -5.92
C ASP A 21 8.34 -4.57 -5.52
N ALA A 22 7.89 -3.37 -5.93
CA ALA A 22 8.54 -2.12 -5.59
C ALA A 22 8.41 -1.82 -4.08
N PRO A 23 9.36 -1.05 -3.51
CA PRO A 23 9.27 -0.60 -2.12
C PRO A 23 7.97 0.15 -1.84
N VAL A 24 7.43 0.05 -0.63
CA VAL A 24 6.15 0.68 -0.26
C VAL A 24 6.16 2.22 -0.42
N TRP A 25 7.33 2.86 -0.29
CA TRP A 25 7.50 4.30 -0.53
C TRP A 25 7.37 4.70 -2.01
N ALA A 26 7.25 3.74 -2.94
CA ALA A 26 6.87 4.01 -4.32
C ALA A 26 5.44 4.57 -4.44
N ILE A 27 4.60 4.38 -3.42
CA ILE A 27 3.27 4.98 -3.32
C ILE A 27 3.43 6.45 -2.88
N LYS A 28 2.83 7.35 -3.65
CA LYS A 28 2.80 8.78 -3.33
C LYS A 28 2.16 9.01 -1.96
N GLY A 29 2.84 9.81 -1.14
CA GLY A 29 2.42 10.12 0.22
C GLY A 29 3.06 9.26 1.31
N ILE A 30 3.82 8.23 0.94
CA ILE A 30 4.63 7.44 1.87
C ILE A 30 6.09 7.86 1.73
N SER A 31 6.68 8.42 2.78
CA SER A 31 8.10 8.75 2.80
C SER A 31 8.96 7.50 3.03
N GLN A 32 10.26 7.59 2.73
CA GLN A 32 11.19 6.50 3.07
C GLN A 32 11.27 6.25 4.58
N SER A 33 11.16 7.30 5.42
CA SER A 33 11.08 7.16 6.86
C SER A 33 9.83 6.39 7.31
N ASP A 34 8.68 6.66 6.69
CA ASP A 34 7.44 5.92 7.00
C ASP A 34 7.54 4.46 6.56
N ALA A 35 8.19 4.20 5.42
CA ALA A 35 8.44 2.83 4.96
C ALA A 35 9.28 2.03 5.97
N VAL A 36 10.29 2.64 6.60
CA VAL A 36 11.07 2.00 7.67
C VAL A 36 10.18 1.66 8.87
N LEU A 37 9.29 2.56 9.28
CA LEU A 37 8.36 2.31 10.39
C LEU A 37 7.37 1.18 10.04
N LEU A 38 6.87 1.13 8.81
CA LEU A 38 5.99 0.07 8.31
C LEU A 38 6.70 -1.30 8.31
N GLU A 39 7.97 -1.34 7.90
CA GLU A 39 8.77 -2.56 7.96
C GLU A 39 8.99 -3.02 9.41
N GLN A 40 9.34 -2.10 10.31
CA GLN A 40 9.59 -2.43 11.73
C GLN A 40 8.32 -2.88 12.45
N ALA A 41 7.18 -2.23 12.20
CA ALA A 41 5.94 -2.51 12.89
C ALA A 41 5.22 -3.76 12.34
N PHE A 42 5.26 -3.95 11.02
CA PHE A 42 4.39 -4.90 10.32
C PHE A 42 5.10 -5.81 9.32
N GLY A 43 6.42 -5.65 9.14
CA GLY A 43 7.18 -6.41 8.14
C GLY A 43 6.86 -6.03 6.70
N VAL A 44 6.23 -4.88 6.47
CA VAL A 44 5.84 -4.41 5.13
C VAL A 44 7.04 -3.78 4.44
N LYS A 45 7.47 -4.34 3.30
CA LYS A 45 8.58 -3.80 2.51
C LYS A 45 8.13 -3.32 1.15
N THR A 46 7.22 -4.07 0.53
CA THR A 46 6.76 -3.84 -0.84
C THR A 46 5.33 -3.33 -0.90
N VAL A 47 4.92 -2.82 -2.07
CA VAL A 47 3.51 -2.51 -2.36
C VAL A 47 2.64 -3.75 -2.19
N GLY A 48 3.12 -4.92 -2.61
CA GLY A 48 2.44 -6.21 -2.45
C GLY A 48 2.24 -6.60 -0.98
N ASP A 49 3.24 -6.39 -0.12
CA ASP A 49 3.11 -6.63 1.31
C ASP A 49 2.07 -5.72 1.94
N PHE A 50 2.10 -4.42 1.58
CA PHE A 50 1.18 -3.42 2.10
C PHE A 50 -0.27 -3.75 1.74
N ALA A 51 -0.53 -4.12 0.50
CA ALA A 51 -1.85 -4.55 0.04
C ALA A 51 -2.35 -5.84 0.75
N ASN A 52 -1.42 -6.69 1.20
CA ASN A 52 -1.75 -7.94 1.85
C ASN A 52 -1.78 -7.90 3.38
N LEU A 53 -1.46 -6.76 3.98
CA LEU A 53 -1.46 -6.60 5.43
C LEU A 53 -2.84 -6.89 6.03
N LYS A 54 -2.91 -7.88 6.93
CA LYS A 54 -4.16 -8.34 7.54
C LYS A 54 -4.96 -7.22 8.21
N TYR A 55 -4.28 -6.24 8.82
CA TYR A 55 -4.92 -5.12 9.51
C TYR A 55 -5.66 -4.19 8.54
N PHE A 56 -5.12 -3.96 7.34
CA PHE A 56 -5.83 -3.20 6.30
C PHE A 56 -7.09 -3.93 5.86
N LYS A 57 -6.99 -5.23 5.63
CA LYS A 57 -8.15 -6.06 5.23
C LYS A 57 -9.24 -6.07 6.30
N TRP A 58 -8.85 -6.18 7.58
CA TRP A 58 -9.81 -6.10 8.69
C TRP A 58 -10.44 -4.71 8.80
N ALA A 59 -9.64 -3.64 8.72
CA ALA A 59 -10.18 -2.28 8.77
C ALA A 59 -11.16 -2.00 7.63
N GLN A 60 -10.84 -2.42 6.40
CA GLN A 60 -11.75 -2.35 5.25
C GLN A 60 -13.04 -3.13 5.50
N ALA A 61 -12.93 -4.36 6.00
CA ALA A 61 -14.09 -5.20 6.31
C ALA A 61 -14.99 -4.56 7.39
N ILE A 62 -14.40 -3.99 8.45
CA ILE A 62 -15.15 -3.30 9.51
C ILE A 62 -15.93 -2.11 8.94
N VAL A 63 -15.30 -1.29 8.09
CA VAL A 63 -15.98 -0.16 7.44
C VAL A 63 -17.13 -0.66 6.55
N SER A 64 -16.89 -1.68 5.71
CA SER A 64 -17.94 -2.25 4.87
C SER A 64 -19.09 -2.86 5.68
N LEU A 65 -18.81 -3.49 6.83
CA LEU A 65 -19.85 -4.03 7.70
C LEU A 65 -20.67 -2.94 8.36
N SER A 66 -20.07 -1.80 8.72
CA SER A 66 -20.79 -0.67 9.31
C SER A 66 -21.85 -0.04 8.38
N GLU A 67 -21.76 -0.28 7.08
CA GLU A 67 -22.75 0.19 6.10
C GLU A 67 -24.01 -0.69 6.06
N VAL A 68 -23.95 -1.91 6.61
CA VAL A 68 -25.04 -2.91 6.57
C VAL A 68 -25.52 -3.37 7.95
N GLU A 69 -24.75 -3.08 9.00
CA GLU A 69 -25.13 -3.32 10.39
C GLU A 69 -26.26 -2.35 10.81
N VAL A 70 -27.30 -2.89 11.47
CA VAL A 70 -28.50 -2.16 11.92
C VAL A 70 -28.41 -1.80 13.38
#